data_AF-A0A630B9A6-F1
#
_entry.id   AF-A0A630B9A6-F1
#
_cell.length_a   1.000
_cell.length_b   1.000
_cell.length_c   1.000
_cell.angle_alpha   90.00
_cell.angle_beta   90.00
_cell.angle_gamma   90.00
#
_symmetry.space_group_name_H-M   'P 1'
#
loop_
_entity.id
_entity.type
_entity.pdbx_description
1 polymer ?
#
loop_
_entity_poly.entity_id
_entity_poly.type
_entity_poly.pdbx_seq_one_letter_code
_entity_poly.pdbx_strand_id
1 'polypeptide(L)'
;MDNTQKYAVIDLKSFYASVECILRKLDPLNTNLVVADESRTEKTICLAVSPALRSYNISGRLRLFELIQKVKTINYERLKIAKYFSAKSYNHLELINNPNLELDYIVAKPRMSTYIDYSSKISVFI
;
A
#
# COMPACT_ATOMS: atom_id res chain seq x y z
N MET A 1 26.04 15.15 36.14
CA MET A 1 25.61 14.97 34.75
C MET A 1 24.67 13.79 34.74
N ASP A 2 23.40 14.03 34.40
CA ASP A 2 22.36 13.00 34.41
C ASP A 2 22.67 11.97 33.32
N ASN A 3 23.08 10.77 33.76
CA ASN A 3 23.51 9.68 32.88
C ASN A 3 22.29 8.80 32.54
N THR A 4 21.25 9.43 32.01
CA THR A 4 19.99 8.76 31.69
C THR A 4 20.10 8.05 30.36
N GLN A 5 20.06 6.72 30.39
CA GLN A 5 20.07 5.90 29.18
C GLN A 5 18.79 6.12 28.37
N LYS A 6 18.95 6.44 27.08
CA LYS A 6 17.84 6.69 26.16
C LYS A 6 17.65 5.48 25.24
N TYR A 7 16.41 5.04 25.12
CA TYR A 7 16.01 3.94 24.26
C TYR A 7 15.10 4.47 23.15
N ALA A 8 15.24 3.94 21.94
CA ALA A 8 14.38 4.24 20.81
C ALA A 8 13.90 2.94 20.15
N VAL A 9 12.68 2.96 19.65
CA VAL A 9 12.08 1.86 18.88
C VAL A 9 11.63 2.42 17.54
N ILE A 10 12.08 1.83 16.45
CA ILE A 10 11.80 2.26 15.09
C ILE A 10 11.01 1.17 14.38
N ASP A 11 9.80 1.49 13.93
CA ASP A 11 8.96 0.63 13.10
C ASP A 11 8.80 1.23 11.69
N LEU A 12 9.02 0.39 10.67
CA LEU A 12 8.92 0.82 9.29
C LEU A 12 7.48 0.71 8.80
N LYS A 13 6.86 1.87 8.54
CA LYS A 13 5.47 1.94 8.09
C LYS A 13 5.25 1.14 6.80
N SER A 14 4.38 0.13 6.88
CA SER A 14 3.97 -0.70 5.74
C SER A 14 5.14 -1.35 4.98
N PHE A 15 6.15 -1.82 5.71
CA PHE A 15 7.44 -2.31 5.20
C PHE A 15 7.35 -3.12 3.89
N TYR A 16 6.57 -4.21 3.84
CA TYR A 16 6.50 -5.05 2.63
C TYR A 16 5.98 -4.29 1.40
N ALA A 17 4.95 -3.46 1.56
CA ALA A 17 4.42 -2.66 0.46
C ALA A 17 5.45 -1.63 -0.01
N SER A 18 6.18 -0.99 0.92
CA SER A 18 7.24 -0.04 0.60
C SER A 18 8.39 -0.68 -0.18
N VAL A 19 8.83 -1.88 0.22
CA VAL A 19 9.86 -2.65 -0.51
C VAL A 19 9.37 -3.01 -1.91
N GLU A 20 8.12 -3.46 -2.06
CA GLU A 20 7.54 -3.79 -3.36
C GLU A 20 7.42 -2.55 -4.28
N CYS A 21 7.09 -1.37 -3.75
CA CYS A 21 7.09 -0.11 -4.51
C CYS A 21 8.50 0.24 -5.00
N ILE A 22 9.50 0.25 -4.11
CA ILE A 22 10.89 0.60 -4.46
C ILE A 22 11.45 -0.34 -5.52
N LEU A 23 11.22 -1.65 -5.37
CA LEU A 23 11.66 -2.66 -6.36
C LEU A 23 11.01 -2.49 -7.74
N ARG A 24 9.85 -1.81 -7.80
CA ARG A 24 9.16 -1.46 -9.06
C ARG A 24 9.49 -0.04 -9.55
N LYS A 25 10.41 0.67 -8.90
CA LYS A 25 10.70 2.09 -9.17
C LYS A 25 9.47 3.01 -9.00
N LEU A 26 8.60 2.66 -8.05
CA LEU A 26 7.41 3.40 -7.69
C LEU A 26 7.59 4.13 -6.36
N ASP A 27 6.88 5.23 -6.18
CA ASP A 27 6.89 5.99 -4.92
C ASP A 27 6.10 5.24 -3.83
N PRO A 28 6.74 4.79 -2.73
CA PRO A 28 6.07 4.05 -1.67
C PRO A 28 5.01 4.86 -0.92
N LEU A 29 5.05 6.20 -0.94
CA LEU A 29 4.08 7.04 -0.25
C LEU A 29 2.83 7.30 -1.10
N ASN A 30 2.97 7.31 -2.43
CA ASN A 30 1.92 7.72 -3.36
C ASN A 30 1.35 6.57 -4.22
N THR A 31 1.96 5.38 -4.21
CA THR A 31 1.47 4.26 -5.02
C THR A 31 0.47 3.41 -4.24
N ASN A 32 -0.73 3.25 -4.79
CA ASN A 32 -1.72 2.30 -4.30
C ASN A 32 -1.28 0.87 -4.61
N LEU A 33 -0.62 0.23 -3.64
CA LEU A 33 -0.13 -1.15 -3.74
C LEU A 33 -0.56 -1.99 -2.53
N VAL A 34 -0.93 -3.24 -2.78
CA VAL A 34 -1.21 -4.27 -1.78
C VAL A 34 -0.28 -5.46 -1.99
N VAL A 35 0.17 -6.08 -0.90
CA VAL A 35 0.97 -7.31 -0.94
C VAL A 35 0.05 -8.49 -0.60
N ALA A 36 -0.28 -9.32 -1.59
CA ALA A 36 -1.19 -10.46 -1.47
C ALA A 36 -0.90 -11.49 -2.57
N ASP A 37 -1.21 -12.77 -2.32
CA ASP A 37 -1.07 -13.84 -3.32
C ASP A 37 -2.41 -14.17 -3.98
N GLU A 38 -2.77 -13.41 -5.02
CA GLU A 38 -4.04 -13.55 -5.73
C GLU A 38 -4.18 -14.87 -6.50
N SER A 39 -3.05 -15.55 -6.82
CA SER A 39 -3.09 -16.83 -7.54
C SER A 39 -3.72 -17.96 -6.72
N ARG A 40 -3.90 -17.79 -5.40
CA ARG A 40 -4.58 -18.77 -4.54
C ARG A 40 -6.08 -18.55 -4.53
N THR A 41 -6.52 -17.35 -4.16
CA THR A 41 -7.93 -16.94 -4.04
C THR A 41 -8.01 -15.49 -3.56
N GLU A 42 -9.08 -14.77 -3.89
CA GLU A 42 -9.39 -13.47 -3.27
C GLU A 42 -9.63 -13.54 -1.75
N LYS A 43 -9.83 -14.74 -1.18
CA LYS A 43 -9.90 -14.94 0.28
C LYS A 43 -8.54 -14.89 0.98
N THR A 44 -7.46 -14.76 0.22
CA THR A 44 -6.09 -14.64 0.73
C THR A 44 -5.93 -13.41 1.62
N ILE A 45 -4.99 -13.50 2.57
CA ILE A 45 -4.67 -12.40 3.48
C ILE A 45 -3.76 -11.42 2.75
N CYS A 46 -4.05 -10.13 2.86
CA CYS A 46 -3.13 -9.08 2.48
C CYS A 46 -2.07 -8.94 3.58
N LEU A 47 -0.80 -9.17 3.24
CA LEU A 47 0.33 -9.04 4.18
C LEU A 47 0.65 -7.58 4.49
N ALA A 48 0.45 -6.70 3.53
CA ALA A 48 0.64 -5.27 3.70
C ALA A 48 -0.20 -4.48 2.68
N VAL A 49 -0.54 -3.25 3.05
CA VAL A 49 -1.11 -2.24 2.16
C VAL A 49 -0.25 -0.99 2.26
N SER A 50 -0.02 -0.36 1.12
CA SER A 50 0.70 0.91 1.00
C SER A 50 0.09 2.03 1.87
N PRO A 51 0.90 3.01 2.29
CA PRO A 51 0.41 4.25 2.91
C PRO A 51 -0.71 4.93 2.11
N ALA A 52 -0.58 4.96 0.78
CA ALA A 52 -1.58 5.50 -0.14
C ALA A 52 -2.94 4.79 0.00
N LEU A 53 -2.99 3.45 -0.05
CA LEU A 53 -4.25 2.73 0.17
C LEU A 53 -4.83 2.96 1.57
N ARG A 54 -3.97 3.06 2.60
CA ARG A 54 -4.43 3.33 3.97
C ARG A 54 -5.11 4.69 4.11
N SER A 55 -4.77 5.69 3.30
CA SER A 55 -5.40 7.03 3.38
C SER A 55 -6.89 6.99 3.04
N TYR A 56 -7.34 5.99 2.27
CA TYR A 56 -8.76 5.72 2.00
C TYR A 56 -9.47 4.95 3.13
N ASN A 57 -8.92 4.94 4.35
CA ASN A 57 -9.45 4.21 5.50
C ASN A 57 -9.55 2.68 5.25
N ILE A 58 -8.64 2.15 4.42
CA ILE A 58 -8.47 0.73 4.17
C ILE A 58 -7.62 0.15 5.30
N SER A 59 -8.08 -0.97 5.88
CA SER A 59 -7.40 -1.61 7.01
C SER A 59 -6.03 -2.13 6.57
N GLY A 60 -5.09 -2.21 7.51
CA GLY A 60 -3.82 -2.93 7.29
C GLY A 60 -3.96 -4.45 7.29
N ARG A 61 -5.03 -4.95 7.91
CA ARG A 61 -5.34 -6.37 8.08
C ARG A 61 -6.70 -6.60 7.44
N LEU A 62 -6.69 -7.14 6.23
CA LEU A 62 -7.86 -7.47 5.45
C LEU A 62 -7.53 -8.59 4.47
N ARG A 63 -8.55 -9.21 3.92
CA ARG A 63 -8.44 -10.14 2.79
C ARG A 63 -8.59 -9.39 1.47
N LEU A 64 -8.08 -9.98 0.40
CA LEU A 64 -8.06 -9.32 -0.91
C LEU A 64 -9.48 -8.97 -1.40
N PHE A 65 -10.48 -9.83 -1.17
CA PHE A 65 -11.86 -9.51 -1.52
C PHE A 65 -12.40 -8.29 -0.76
N GLU A 66 -12.01 -8.07 0.50
CA GLU A 66 -12.44 -6.90 1.28
C GLU A 66 -11.82 -5.62 0.72
N LEU A 67 -10.58 -5.69 0.23
CA LEU A 67 -9.94 -4.60 -0.50
C LEU A 67 -10.72 -4.29 -1.78
N ILE A 68 -11.03 -5.30 -2.58
CA ILE A 68 -11.80 -5.17 -3.83
C ILE A 68 -13.14 -4.47 -3.56
N GLN A 69 -13.87 -4.89 -2.51
CA GLN A 69 -15.14 -4.25 -2.16
C GLN A 69 -14.96 -2.80 -1.71
N LYS A 70 -13.94 -2.49 -0.88
CA LYS A 70 -13.66 -1.11 -0.48
C LYS A 70 -13.32 -0.21 -1.67
N VAL A 71 -12.49 -0.68 -2.60
CA VAL A 71 -12.12 0.08 -3.80
C VAL A 71 -13.34 0.33 -4.68
N LYS A 72 -14.23 -0.66 -4.85
CA LYS A 72 -15.51 -0.47 -5.55
C LYS A 72 -16.36 0.62 -4.90
N THR A 73 -16.49 0.62 -3.58
CA THR A 73 -17.24 1.66 -2.85
C THR A 73 -16.61 3.04 -3.05
N ILE A 74 -15.27 3.15 -2.99
CA ILE A 74 -14.57 4.42 -3.22
C ILE A 74 -14.81 4.92 -4.66
N ASN A 75 -14.70 4.04 -5.65
CA ASN A 75 -14.96 4.40 -7.05
C ASN A 75 -16.42 4.77 -7.28
N TYR A 76 -17.37 4.14 -6.60
CA TYR A 76 -18.77 4.56 -6.66
C TYR A 76 -18.96 6.01 -6.18
N GLU A 77 -18.32 6.40 -5.07
CA GLU A 77 -18.36 7.79 -4.60
C GLU A 77 -17.65 8.76 -5.55
N ARG A 78 -16.50 8.37 -6.11
CA ARG A 78 -15.79 9.19 -7.11
C ARG A 78 -16.62 9.39 -8.38
N LEU A 79 -17.35 8.36 -8.83
CA LEU A 79 -18.15 8.41 -10.04
C LEU A 79 -19.32 9.40 -9.93
N LYS A 80 -19.90 9.58 -8.73
CA LYS A 80 -20.94 10.59 -8.47
C LYS A 80 -20.46 12.01 -8.81
N ILE A 81 -19.16 12.26 -8.70
CA ILE A 81 -18.53 13.55 -9.01
C ILE A 81 -18.13 13.61 -10.49
N ALA A 82 -17.48 12.55 -11.01
CA ALA A 82 -16.84 12.53 -12.33
C ALA A 82 -17.79 12.35 -13.53
N LYS A 83 -19.03 11.91 -13.31
CA LYS A 83 -20.00 11.42 -14.34
C LYS A 83 -19.52 10.18 -15.11
N TYR A 84 -18.25 10.08 -15.49
CA TYR A 84 -17.58 8.92 -16.06
C TYR A 84 -16.09 8.93 -15.72
N PHE A 85 -15.43 7.76 -15.76
CA PHE A 85 -13.97 7.68 -15.62
C PHE A 85 -13.30 7.72 -16.99
N SER A 86 -12.28 8.57 -17.10
CA SER A 86 -11.47 8.75 -18.31
C SER A 86 -10.33 7.75 -18.41
N ALA A 87 -9.78 7.34 -17.26
CA ALA A 87 -8.71 6.36 -17.14
C ALA A 87 -8.64 5.82 -15.71
N LYS A 88 -7.76 4.85 -15.49
CA LYS A 88 -7.38 4.33 -14.19
C LYS A 88 -6.06 4.93 -13.72
N SER A 89 -5.89 5.10 -12.41
CA SER A 89 -4.58 5.41 -11.85
C SER A 89 -4.39 4.70 -10.51
N TYR A 90 -3.18 4.18 -10.30
CA TYR A 90 -2.72 3.69 -9.01
C TYR A 90 -1.92 4.76 -8.25
N ASN A 91 -1.75 5.96 -8.81
CA ASN A 91 -1.05 7.05 -8.14
C ASN A 91 -2.04 7.92 -7.35
N HIS A 92 -1.84 7.99 -6.04
CA HIS A 92 -2.68 8.72 -5.10
C HIS A 92 -2.78 10.21 -5.42
N LEU A 93 -1.66 10.86 -5.82
CA LEU A 93 -1.66 12.28 -6.14
C LEU A 93 -2.45 12.58 -7.41
N GLU A 94 -2.31 11.72 -8.43
CA GLU A 94 -3.11 11.84 -9.66
C GLU A 94 -4.61 11.72 -9.35
N LEU A 95 -4.99 10.77 -8.49
CA LEU A 95 -6.37 10.55 -8.08
C LEU A 95 -6.96 11.70 -7.25
N ILE A 96 -6.15 12.38 -6.45
CA ILE A 96 -6.56 13.58 -5.71
C ILE A 96 -6.76 14.75 -6.68
N ASN A 97 -5.81 14.94 -7.59
CA ASN A 97 -5.80 16.08 -8.50
C ASN A 97 -6.81 15.94 -9.65
N ASN A 98 -7.23 14.72 -9.97
CA ASN A 98 -8.19 14.46 -11.04
C ASN A 98 -9.33 13.55 -10.57
N PRO A 99 -10.55 14.10 -10.36
CA PRO A 99 -11.70 13.30 -9.94
C PRO A 99 -12.18 12.32 -11.03
N ASN A 100 -11.84 12.55 -12.30
CA ASN A 100 -12.24 11.72 -13.43
C ASN A 100 -11.38 10.46 -13.62
N LEU A 101 -10.47 10.19 -12.68
CA LEU A 101 -9.70 8.95 -12.65
C LEU A 101 -10.33 7.93 -11.71
N GLU A 102 -10.45 6.70 -12.19
CA GLU A 102 -10.83 5.54 -11.38
C GLU A 102 -9.64 5.15 -10.49
N LEU A 103 -9.89 4.96 -9.20
CA LEU A 103 -8.91 4.38 -8.27
C LEU A 103 -8.61 2.94 -8.68
N ASP A 104 -7.36 2.69 -9.01
CA ASP A 104 -6.82 1.37 -9.24
C ASP A 104 -5.66 1.09 -8.28
N TYR A 105 -5.19 -0.16 -8.24
CA TYR A 105 -4.11 -0.56 -7.36
C TYR A 105 -3.30 -1.73 -7.93
N ILE A 106 -2.08 -1.89 -7.44
CA ILE A 106 -1.17 -2.96 -7.81
C ILE A 106 -1.23 -4.08 -6.77
N VAL A 107 -1.42 -5.32 -7.21
CA VAL A 107 -1.24 -6.51 -6.36
C VAL A 107 0.19 -7.03 -6.56
N ALA A 108 0.96 -7.06 -5.47
CA ALA A 108 2.30 -7.61 -5.44
C ALA A 108 2.31 -8.95 -4.72
N LYS A 109 2.83 -9.99 -5.38
CA LYS A 109 3.00 -11.30 -4.73
C LYS A 109 4.05 -11.21 -3.61
N PRO A 110 3.79 -11.78 -2.42
CA PRO A 110 4.76 -11.82 -1.32
C PRO A 110 6.10 -12.46 -1.71
N ARG A 111 7.21 -11.81 -1.35
CA ARG A 111 8.59 -12.28 -1.55
C ARG A 111 9.37 -12.24 -0.24
N MET A 112 9.14 -13.22 0.63
CA MET A 112 9.68 -13.22 2.00
C MET A 112 11.21 -13.19 2.06
N SER A 113 11.90 -13.92 1.17
CA SER A 113 13.37 -13.86 1.09
C SER A 113 13.87 -12.45 0.82
N THR A 114 13.28 -11.77 -0.18
CA THR A 114 13.60 -10.38 -0.51
C THR A 114 13.34 -9.43 0.65
N TYR A 115 12.27 -9.63 1.43
CA TYR A 115 11.97 -8.77 2.58
C TYR A 115 13.00 -8.94 3.70
N ILE A 116 13.47 -10.17 3.93
CA ILE A 116 14.54 -10.46 4.90
C ILE A 116 15.84 -9.78 4.45
N ASP A 117 16.19 -9.87 3.16
CA ASP A 117 17.40 -9.23 2.61
C ASP A 117 17.35 -7.70 2.69
N TYR A 118 16.18 -7.09 2.58
CA TYR A 118 16.02 -5.65 2.75
C TYR A 118 16.08 -5.25 4.23
N SER A 119 15.47 -6.04 5.10
CA SER A 119 15.49 -5.79 6.55
C SER A 119 16.92 -5.82 7.11
N SER A 120 17.73 -6.79 6.68
CA SER A 120 19.13 -6.91 7.11
C SER A 120 19.96 -5.68 6.70
N LYS A 121 19.73 -5.13 5.51
CA LYS A 121 20.39 -3.89 5.07
C LYS A 121 20.04 -2.70 5.95
N ILE A 122 18.79 -2.57 6.38
CA ILE A 122 18.34 -1.44 7.22
C ILE A 122 18.88 -1.56 8.64
N SER A 123 18.90 -2.77 9.21
CA SER A 123 19.40 -3.02 10.57
C SER A 123 20.89 -2.69 10.75
N VAL A 124 21.65 -2.57 9.66
CA VAL A 124 23.07 -2.15 9.73
C VAL A 124 23.21 -0.64 9.91
N PHE A 125 22.16 0.14 9.60
CA PHE A 125 22.14 1.61 9.71
C PHE A 125 21.44 2.15 10.96
N ILE A 126 20.83 1.26 11.76
CA ILE A 126 20.11 1.59 13.01
C ILE A 126 20.90 1.00 14.17
#